data_AF-A0A524KPZ5-F1
#
_entry.id   AF-A0A524KPZ5-F1
#
_cell.length_a   1.000
_cell.length_b   1.000
_cell.length_c   1.000
_cell.angle_alpha   90.00
_cell.angle_beta   90.00
_cell.angle_gamma   90.00
#
_symmetry.space_group_name_H-M   'P 1'
#
loop_
_entity.id
_entity.type
_entity.pdbx_description
1 polymer ?
#
loop_
_entity_poly.entity_id
_entity_poly.type
_entity_poly.pdbx_seq_one_letter_code
_entity_poly.pdbx_strand_id
1 'polypeptide(L)'
;FWVADPAACEDRSHGKARLHAAVTLRQRRFFLPWVWHYDYADRFDAAGNLLAILGDVATPEQAGQILDYIHGAGIDRPFPVRVLYPPIRPGDPDWREYYRVWNLNLPDHYHNGGIWPWVGGAYVAALVRCGRREEAQRQLVALAKSLNQGSSPGECNEWLHGVSGEAMGAKHQAWSAGMFLYAVHAVRTGCTPGLAADYP
;
A
#
# COMPACT_ATOMS: atom_id res chain seq x y z
N PHE A 1 3.22 5.50 -15.12
CA PHE A 1 2.17 4.67 -14.53
C PHE A 1 1.39 4.08 -15.67
N TRP A 2 0.77 2.93 -15.47
CA TRP A 2 0.11 2.22 -16.55
C TRP A 2 -1.24 2.87 -16.82
N VAL A 3 -1.38 3.40 -18.03
CA VAL A 3 -2.65 3.91 -18.55
C VAL A 3 -3.07 2.93 -19.61
N ALA A 4 -4.29 2.39 -19.51
CA ALA A 4 -4.90 1.74 -20.66
C ALA A 4 -4.86 2.71 -21.85
N ASP A 5 -4.74 2.18 -23.07
CA ASP A 5 -4.79 3.01 -24.28
C ASP A 5 -6.00 3.97 -24.18
N PRO A 6 -5.81 5.30 -24.29
CA PRO A 6 -6.91 6.26 -24.27
C PRO A 6 -8.02 5.92 -25.28
N ALA A 7 -7.70 5.23 -26.38
CA ALA A 7 -8.67 4.75 -27.37
C ALA A 7 -9.48 3.54 -26.89
N ALA A 8 -9.00 2.79 -25.89
CA ALA A 8 -9.67 1.63 -25.30
C ALA A 8 -10.61 2.01 -24.13
N CYS A 9 -10.67 3.27 -23.71
CA CYS A 9 -11.56 3.72 -22.65
C CYS A 9 -12.80 4.39 -23.22
N GLU A 10 -13.99 3.85 -22.92
CA GLU A 10 -15.28 4.42 -23.33
C GLU A 10 -15.52 5.80 -22.69
N ASP A 11 -15.00 6.02 -21.48
CA ASP A 11 -15.10 7.30 -20.77
C ASP A 11 -13.94 8.25 -21.09
N ARG A 12 -14.27 9.31 -21.85
CA ARG A 12 -13.34 10.39 -22.24
C ARG A 12 -13.23 11.52 -21.24
N SER A 13 -14.09 11.55 -20.21
CA SER A 13 -14.16 12.64 -19.24
C SER A 13 -12.82 12.86 -18.52
N HIS A 14 -12.06 11.79 -18.32
CA HIS A 14 -10.73 11.81 -17.69
C HIS A 14 -9.55 11.88 -18.69
N GLY A 15 -9.82 11.96 -20.00
CA GLY A 15 -8.82 11.79 -21.05
C GLY A 15 -7.69 12.83 -21.02
N LYS A 16 -8.02 14.10 -20.73
CA LYS A 16 -7.02 15.19 -20.64
C LYS A 16 -6.06 14.97 -19.47
N ALA A 17 -6.58 14.66 -18.29
CA ALA A 17 -5.75 14.39 -17.11
C ALA A 17 -4.87 13.14 -17.32
N ARG A 18 -5.41 12.07 -17.90
CA ARG A 18 -4.65 10.86 -18.25
C ARG A 18 -3.50 11.16 -19.21
N LEU A 19 -3.75 11.92 -20.28
CA LEU A 19 -2.72 12.31 -21.24
C LEU A 19 -1.66 13.20 -20.58
N HIS A 20 -2.09 14.20 -19.81
CA HIS A 20 -1.17 15.08 -19.09
C HIS A 20 -0.27 14.31 -18.14
N ALA A 21 -0.85 13.38 -17.37
CA ALA A 21 -0.12 12.51 -16.47
C ALA A 21 0.86 11.60 -17.23
N ALA A 22 0.44 10.97 -18.34
CA ALA A 22 1.31 10.12 -19.15
C ALA A 22 2.54 10.86 -19.70
N VAL A 23 2.37 12.13 -20.07
CA VAL A 23 3.46 12.98 -20.58
C VAL A 23 4.38 13.47 -19.45
N THR A 24 3.81 13.80 -18.29
CA THR A 24 4.50 14.47 -17.17
C THR A 24 5.19 13.48 -16.23
N LEU A 25 4.48 12.44 -15.79
CA LEU A 25 4.93 11.48 -14.77
C LEU A 25 5.78 10.34 -15.34
N ARG A 26 6.51 10.59 -16.44
CA ARG A 26 7.21 9.57 -17.22
C ARG A 26 7.80 8.49 -16.31
N GLN A 27 7.34 7.25 -16.49
CA GLN A 27 7.81 6.05 -15.80
C GLN A 27 7.47 5.86 -14.30
N ARG A 28 6.35 6.35 -13.77
CA ARG A 28 5.81 5.76 -12.52
C ARG A 28 5.55 4.25 -12.68
N ARG A 29 6.11 3.43 -11.79
CA ARG A 29 6.09 1.95 -11.84
C ARG A 29 4.97 1.35 -10.97
N PHE A 30 3.86 2.07 -10.86
CA PHE A 30 2.70 1.75 -10.04
C PHE A 30 1.44 2.43 -10.59
N PHE A 31 0.26 2.00 -10.15
CA PHE A 31 -1.03 2.65 -10.43
C PHE A 31 -1.20 3.91 -9.57
N LEU A 32 -1.72 4.98 -10.18
CA LEU A 32 -2.01 6.22 -9.45
C LEU A 32 -3.21 6.03 -8.51
N PRO A 33 -3.22 6.70 -7.35
CA PRO A 33 -4.32 6.59 -6.37
C PRO A 33 -5.65 7.10 -6.93
N TRP A 34 -5.60 8.15 -7.75
CA TRP A 34 -6.76 8.70 -8.43
C TRP A 34 -6.34 9.47 -9.68
N VAL A 35 -7.25 9.49 -10.65
CA VAL A 35 -7.21 10.38 -11.81
C VAL A 35 -8.60 10.99 -11.92
N TRP A 36 -8.68 12.31 -11.82
CA TRP A 36 -9.91 13.08 -11.93
C TRP A 36 -9.92 13.88 -13.24
N HIS A 37 -11.03 14.53 -13.56
CA HIS A 37 -11.31 15.16 -14.85
C HIS A 37 -10.21 16.15 -15.28
N TYR A 38 -9.59 16.84 -14.32
CA TYR A 38 -8.59 17.89 -14.57
C TYR A 38 -7.24 17.65 -13.90
N ASP A 39 -7.14 16.66 -13.02
CA ASP A 39 -5.97 16.49 -12.16
C ASP A 39 -5.74 15.01 -11.81
N TYR A 40 -4.60 14.70 -11.20
CA TYR A 40 -4.23 13.35 -10.79
C TYR A 40 -3.28 13.39 -9.60
N ALA A 41 -3.29 12.33 -8.78
CA ALA A 41 -2.29 12.16 -7.73
C ALA A 41 -0.98 11.61 -8.29
N ASP A 42 0.14 12.20 -7.87
CA ASP A 42 1.50 11.67 -8.11
C ASP A 42 2.12 11.12 -6.82
N ARG A 43 1.43 10.16 -6.20
CA ARG A 43 1.88 9.49 -4.97
C ARG A 43 1.62 8.00 -5.06
N PHE A 44 2.39 7.22 -4.33
CA PHE A 44 2.15 5.80 -4.19
C PHE A 44 1.14 5.55 -3.08
N ASP A 45 0.02 4.93 -3.43
CA ASP A 45 -0.94 4.37 -2.48
C ASP A 45 -0.70 2.85 -2.37
N ALA A 46 -0.31 2.39 -1.19
CA ALA A 46 0.09 1.00 -1.00
C ALA A 46 -1.12 0.06 -1.09
N ALA A 47 -2.24 0.42 -0.46
CA ALA A 47 -3.40 -0.47 -0.39
C ALA A 47 -3.97 -0.78 -1.78
N GLY A 48 -4.22 0.24 -2.60
CA GLY A 48 -4.75 0.09 -3.95
C GLY A 48 -3.81 -0.68 -4.87
N ASN A 49 -2.51 -0.41 -4.83
CA ASN A 49 -1.54 -1.14 -5.65
C ASN A 49 -1.40 -2.62 -5.23
N LEU A 50 -1.41 -2.91 -3.93
CA LEU A 50 -1.35 -4.28 -3.43
C LEU A 50 -2.62 -5.06 -3.74
N LEU A 51 -3.79 -4.43 -3.62
CA LEU A 51 -5.06 -5.03 -4.02
C LEU A 51 -5.12 -5.26 -5.54
N ALA A 52 -4.53 -4.37 -6.36
CA ALA A 52 -4.42 -4.58 -7.79
C ALA A 52 -3.56 -5.82 -8.13
N ILE A 53 -2.51 -6.11 -7.37
CA ILE A 53 -1.73 -7.35 -7.51
C ILE A 53 -2.57 -8.56 -7.07
N LEU A 54 -3.20 -8.48 -5.90
CA LEU A 54 -3.93 -9.61 -5.32
C LEU A 54 -5.19 -9.97 -6.11
N GLY A 55 -5.83 -8.98 -6.75
CA GLY A 55 -7.01 -9.12 -7.59
C GLY A 55 -6.74 -9.33 -9.08
N ASP A 56 -5.51 -9.68 -9.46
CA ASP A 56 -5.09 -9.92 -10.85
C ASP A 56 -5.41 -8.75 -11.82
N VAL A 57 -5.49 -7.52 -11.30
CA VAL A 57 -5.60 -6.30 -12.11
C VAL A 57 -4.22 -5.91 -12.66
N ALA A 58 -3.17 -6.10 -11.86
CA ALA A 58 -1.79 -5.90 -12.27
C ALA A 58 -1.28 -7.11 -13.07
N THR A 59 -0.66 -6.88 -14.24
CA THR A 59 0.08 -7.97 -14.93
C THR A 59 1.28 -8.43 -14.08
N PRO A 60 1.86 -9.61 -14.33
CA PRO A 60 3.06 -10.06 -13.60
C PRO A 60 4.22 -9.05 -13.64
N GLU A 61 4.45 -8.41 -14.79
CA GLU A 61 5.48 -7.37 -14.95
C GLU A 61 5.16 -6.13 -14.10
N GLN A 62 3.89 -5.73 -14.08
CA GLN A 62 3.41 -4.61 -13.29
C GLN A 62 3.54 -4.90 -11.78
N ALA A 63 3.14 -6.09 -11.35
CA ALA A 63 3.26 -6.51 -9.96
C ALA A 63 4.72 -6.50 -9.50
N GLY A 64 5.65 -7.02 -10.30
CA GLY A 64 7.09 -6.95 -10.03
C GLY A 64 7.57 -5.50 -9.89
N GLN A 65 7.16 -4.62 -10.80
CA GLN A 65 7.49 -3.19 -10.77
C GLN A 65 7.00 -2.46 -9.50
N ILE A 66 5.78 -2.75 -9.02
CA ILE A 66 5.25 -2.22 -7.76
C ILE A 66 6.08 -2.70 -6.58
N LEU A 67 6.32 -4.02 -6.49
CA LEU A 67 7.02 -4.62 -5.35
C LEU A 67 8.48 -4.13 -5.29
N ASP A 68 9.12 -3.96 -6.44
CA ASP A 68 10.46 -3.36 -6.54
C ASP A 68 10.46 -1.88 -6.15
N TYR A 69 9.41 -1.12 -6.49
CA TYR A 69 9.27 0.26 -6.06
C TYR A 69 9.11 0.36 -4.53
N ILE A 70 8.28 -0.48 -3.92
CA ILE A 70 8.12 -0.55 -2.46
C ILE A 70 9.48 -0.74 -1.78
N HIS A 71 10.24 -1.74 -2.23
CA HIS A 71 11.55 -2.05 -1.66
C HIS A 71 12.60 -0.94 -1.93
N GLY A 72 12.68 -0.48 -3.18
CA GLY A 72 13.66 0.53 -3.61
C GLY A 72 13.46 1.89 -2.96
N ALA A 73 12.21 2.27 -2.68
CA ALA A 73 11.87 3.49 -1.95
C ALA A 73 11.84 3.29 -0.41
N GLY A 74 12.12 2.08 0.08
CA GLY A 74 12.15 1.76 1.51
C GLY A 74 10.79 1.91 2.21
N ILE A 75 9.68 1.76 1.48
CA ILE A 75 8.30 1.92 1.96
C ILE A 75 7.94 0.76 2.92
N ASP A 76 8.63 -0.37 2.78
CA ASP A 76 8.57 -1.55 3.65
C ASP A 76 9.36 -1.40 4.98
N ARG A 77 9.93 -0.22 5.26
CA ARG A 77 10.77 0.03 6.44
C ARG A 77 10.24 1.20 7.28
N PRO A 78 10.33 1.15 8.63
CA PRO A 78 10.92 0.07 9.44
C PRO A 78 10.08 -1.21 9.50
N PHE A 79 8.79 -1.13 9.15
CA PHE A 79 7.87 -2.26 9.08
C PHE A 79 6.98 -2.16 7.82
N PRO A 80 6.47 -3.30 7.31
CA PRO A 80 5.55 -3.30 6.18
C PRO A 80 4.16 -2.79 6.62
N VAL A 81 3.54 -1.83 5.93
CA VAL A 81 4.09 -0.95 4.89
C VAL A 81 3.50 0.45 5.10
N ARG A 82 4.27 1.51 4.81
CA ARG A 82 3.72 2.87 4.79
C ARG A 82 2.61 2.96 3.74
N VAL A 83 1.45 3.48 4.12
CA VAL A 83 0.26 3.45 3.24
C VAL A 83 0.29 4.49 2.12
N LEU A 84 1.03 5.59 2.33
CA LEU A 84 1.20 6.66 1.36
C LEU A 84 2.67 7.04 1.25
N TYR A 85 3.19 7.21 0.04
CA TYR A 85 4.55 7.68 -0.17
C TYR A 85 4.73 8.52 -1.45
N PRO A 86 5.45 9.66 -1.39
CA PRO A 86 5.88 10.36 -0.17
C PRO A 86 4.68 10.91 0.62
N PRO A 87 4.84 11.21 1.93
CA PRO A 87 3.79 11.88 2.68
C PRO A 87 3.52 13.29 2.14
N ILE A 88 2.28 13.73 2.28
CA ILE A 88 1.80 15.07 1.92
C ILE A 88 2.33 16.06 2.97
N ARG A 89 3.08 17.06 2.52
CA ARG A 89 3.70 18.09 3.34
C ARG A 89 2.93 19.42 3.26
N PRO A 90 3.02 20.28 4.29
CA PRO A 90 2.52 21.65 4.18
C PRO A 90 3.10 22.35 2.95
N GLY A 91 2.22 22.93 2.12
CA GLY A 91 2.58 23.56 0.86
C GLY A 91 2.44 22.66 -0.37
N ASP A 92 2.28 21.35 -0.20
CA ASP A 92 1.92 20.48 -1.31
C ASP A 92 0.50 20.79 -1.81
N PRO A 93 0.21 20.66 -3.12
CA PRO A 93 -1.14 20.88 -3.67
C PRO A 93 -2.22 20.01 -3.00
N ASP A 94 -1.83 18.81 -2.55
CA ASP A 94 -2.72 17.86 -1.88
C ASP A 94 -2.97 18.20 -0.40
N TRP A 95 -2.23 19.16 0.18
CA TRP A 95 -2.33 19.48 1.60
C TRP A 95 -3.70 20.08 1.94
N ARG A 96 -4.29 19.58 3.03
CA ARG A 96 -5.55 20.08 3.57
C ARG A 96 -5.36 20.52 5.01
N GLU A 97 -5.86 21.70 5.36
CA GLU A 97 -5.63 22.27 6.69
C GLU A 97 -6.19 21.40 7.82
N TYR A 98 -7.24 20.61 7.54
CA TYR A 98 -7.78 19.67 8.50
C TYR A 98 -6.83 18.53 8.87
N TYR A 99 -5.72 18.31 8.14
CA TYR A 99 -4.71 17.32 8.52
C TYR A 99 -4.08 17.64 9.88
N ARG A 100 -4.13 18.91 10.30
CA ARG A 100 -3.67 19.38 11.61
C ARG A 100 -4.70 19.17 12.72
N VAL A 101 -5.95 18.84 12.38
CA VAL A 101 -6.97 18.55 13.39
C VAL A 101 -6.54 17.31 14.15
N TRP A 102 -6.38 17.47 15.47
CA TRP A 102 -5.80 16.48 16.38
C TRP A 102 -4.36 16.02 16.03
N ASN A 103 -3.66 16.75 15.16
CA ASN A 103 -2.35 16.36 14.61
C ASN A 103 -2.30 14.94 14.03
N LEU A 104 -3.45 14.43 13.56
CA LEU A 104 -3.58 13.02 13.22
C LEU A 104 -2.98 12.68 11.84
N ASN A 105 -3.01 13.60 10.87
CA ASN A 105 -2.53 13.35 9.50
C ASN A 105 -1.33 14.24 9.13
N LEU A 106 -0.48 14.55 10.11
CA LEU A 106 0.84 15.12 9.83
C LEU A 106 1.68 14.14 8.97
N PRO A 107 2.76 14.60 8.30
CA PRO A 107 3.62 13.71 7.55
C PRO A 107 4.06 12.50 8.38
N ASP A 108 4.02 11.31 7.76
CA ASP A 108 4.35 10.02 8.37
C ASP A 108 3.37 9.56 9.48
N HIS A 109 2.22 10.23 9.63
CA HIS A 109 1.17 9.86 10.58
C HIS A 109 -0.06 9.30 9.87
N TYR A 110 -0.75 8.37 10.54
CA TYR A 110 -2.07 7.86 10.17
C TYR A 110 -2.23 7.57 8.67
N HIS A 111 -3.13 8.27 7.97
CA HIS A 111 -3.32 8.07 6.52
C HIS A 111 -2.21 8.72 5.68
N ASN A 112 -1.50 9.70 6.23
CA ASN A 112 -0.47 10.48 5.54
C ASN A 112 0.92 9.85 5.69
N GLY A 113 1.04 8.57 5.35
CA GLY A 113 2.30 7.83 5.38
C GLY A 113 2.57 7.04 6.65
N GLY A 114 1.57 6.85 7.52
CA GLY A 114 1.66 5.89 8.61
C GLY A 114 1.79 4.44 8.10
N ILE A 115 2.30 3.56 8.95
CA ILE A 115 2.36 2.12 8.69
C ILE A 115 1.08 1.48 9.23
N TRP A 116 0.38 0.72 8.39
CA TRP A 116 -0.84 0.01 8.79
C TRP A 116 -0.62 -1.50 8.67
N PRO A 117 -0.67 -2.25 9.79
CA PRO A 117 -0.36 -3.69 9.76
C PRO A 117 -1.28 -4.50 8.86
N TRP A 118 -2.56 -4.12 8.70
CA TRP A 118 -3.45 -4.83 7.80
C TRP A 118 -2.99 -4.73 6.32
N VAL A 119 -2.49 -3.55 5.91
CA VAL A 119 -1.87 -3.35 4.59
C VAL A 119 -0.52 -4.08 4.50
N GLY A 120 0.23 -4.14 5.60
CA GLY A 120 1.42 -4.97 5.72
C GLY A 120 1.14 -6.46 5.45
N GLY A 121 0.00 -6.98 5.94
CA GLY A 121 -0.46 -8.33 5.64
C GLY A 121 -0.78 -8.52 4.15
N ALA A 122 -1.41 -7.54 3.51
CA ALA A 122 -1.66 -7.56 2.07
C ALA A 122 -0.35 -7.54 1.26
N TYR A 123 0.66 -6.79 1.71
CA TYR A 123 1.98 -6.78 1.08
C TYR A 123 2.68 -8.14 1.15
N VAL A 124 2.66 -8.80 2.31
CA VAL A 124 3.21 -10.16 2.45
C VAL A 124 2.48 -11.14 1.52
N ALA A 125 1.15 -11.06 1.43
CA ALA A 125 0.38 -11.88 0.52
C ALA A 125 0.74 -11.61 -0.95
N ALA A 126 0.91 -10.34 -1.35
CA ALA A 126 1.31 -9.97 -2.71
C ALA A 126 2.71 -10.51 -3.07
N LEU A 127 3.66 -10.48 -2.12
CA LEU A 127 4.97 -11.12 -2.31
C LEU A 127 4.84 -12.63 -2.55
N VAL A 128 3.97 -13.31 -1.81
CA VAL A 128 3.68 -14.74 -2.03
C VAL A 128 3.08 -14.97 -3.41
N ARG A 129 2.05 -14.18 -3.81
CA ARG A 129 1.39 -14.25 -5.11
C ARG A 129 2.39 -14.14 -6.26
N CYS A 130 3.37 -13.26 -6.14
CA CYS A 130 4.42 -13.05 -7.15
C CYS A 130 5.62 -14.00 -7.00
N GLY A 131 5.55 -15.03 -6.16
CA GLY A 131 6.63 -16.02 -5.98
C GLY A 131 7.86 -15.51 -5.21
N ARG A 132 7.83 -14.30 -4.62
CA ARG A 132 8.92 -13.71 -3.82
C ARG A 132 8.94 -14.29 -2.38
N ARG A 133 9.04 -15.61 -2.26
CA ARG A 133 8.82 -16.36 -1.00
C ARG A 133 9.76 -15.96 0.13
N GLU A 134 11.05 -15.81 -0.13
CA GLU A 134 12.02 -15.44 0.91
C GLU A 134 11.77 -14.04 1.47
N GLU A 135 11.39 -13.10 0.60
CA GLU A 135 11.04 -11.74 1.02
C GLU A 135 9.75 -11.73 1.83
N ALA A 136 8.73 -12.49 1.38
CA ALA A 136 7.49 -12.65 2.13
C ALA A 136 7.74 -13.17 3.55
N GLN A 137 8.65 -14.14 3.72
CA GLN A 137 9.02 -14.64 5.05
C GLN A 137 9.69 -13.57 5.92
N ARG A 138 10.63 -12.80 5.37
CA ARG A 138 11.28 -11.70 6.10
C ARG A 138 10.28 -10.62 6.51
N GLN A 139 9.39 -10.24 5.59
CA GLN A 139 8.37 -9.22 5.83
C GLN A 139 7.29 -9.71 6.81
N LEU A 140 6.95 -11.00 6.81
CA LEU A 140 6.06 -11.58 7.81
C LEU A 140 6.62 -11.46 9.23
N VAL A 141 7.93 -11.69 9.40
CA VAL A 141 8.60 -11.49 10.70
C VAL A 141 8.58 -10.02 11.10
N ALA A 142 8.82 -9.09 10.16
CA ALA A 142 8.74 -7.66 10.42
C ALA A 142 7.31 -7.24 10.83
N LEU A 143 6.29 -7.73 10.12
CA LEU A 143 4.89 -7.52 10.45
C LEU A 143 4.53 -8.07 11.84
N ALA A 144 5.01 -9.26 12.19
CA ALA A 144 4.81 -9.82 13.52
C ALA A 144 5.41 -8.92 14.62
N LYS A 145 6.56 -8.30 14.36
CA LYS A 145 7.19 -7.35 15.28
C LYS A 145 6.39 -6.05 15.41
N SER A 146 5.84 -5.52 14.32
CA SER A 146 5.03 -4.30 14.36
C SER A 146 3.73 -4.48 15.18
N LEU A 147 3.18 -5.70 15.19
CA LEU A 147 1.99 -6.04 15.98
C LEU A 147 2.29 -6.30 17.48
N ASN A 148 3.56 -6.49 17.83
CA ASN A 148 4.03 -6.91 19.16
C ASN A 148 4.88 -5.85 19.87
N GLN A 149 4.51 -4.57 19.73
CA GLN A 149 5.24 -3.48 20.39
C GLN A 149 4.68 -3.11 21.77
N GLY A 150 3.60 -3.76 22.19
CA GLY A 150 2.96 -3.52 23.48
C GLY A 150 3.54 -4.33 24.64
N SER A 151 2.90 -4.20 25.80
CA SER A 151 3.24 -4.97 27.00
C SER A 151 2.80 -6.44 26.91
N SER A 152 1.86 -6.74 26.01
CA SER A 152 1.32 -8.08 25.78
C SER A 152 1.55 -8.52 24.34
N PRO A 153 1.88 -9.80 24.08
CA PRO A 153 1.91 -10.33 22.72
C PRO A 153 0.55 -10.22 22.05
N GLY A 154 0.54 -9.82 20.78
CA GLY A 154 -0.66 -9.82 19.93
C GLY A 154 -1.59 -8.63 20.14
N GLU A 155 -1.09 -7.49 20.64
CA GLU A 155 -1.93 -6.28 20.79
C GLU A 155 -2.52 -5.82 19.46
N CYS A 156 -1.89 -6.08 18.32
CA CYS A 156 -2.45 -5.78 16.99
C CYS A 156 -2.90 -4.31 16.87
N ASN A 157 -1.93 -3.40 17.01
CA ASN A 157 -2.15 -1.95 16.89
C ASN A 157 -2.79 -1.57 15.56
N GLU A 158 -3.53 -0.47 15.59
CA GLU A 158 -4.21 0.12 14.44
C GLU A 158 -3.22 0.59 13.39
N TRP A 159 -2.24 1.40 13.80
CA TRP A 159 -1.23 1.96 12.93
C TRP A 159 0.06 2.27 13.72
N LEU A 160 1.14 2.55 13.00
CA LEU A 160 2.42 2.93 13.54
C LEU A 160 2.93 4.17 12.81
N HIS A 161 3.72 5.00 13.48
CA HIS A 161 4.35 6.14 12.84
C HIS A 161 5.31 5.69 11.72
N GLY A 162 5.26 6.35 10.56
CA GLY A 162 5.85 5.87 9.31
C GLY A 162 7.38 5.81 9.27
N VAL A 163 8.05 6.56 10.14
CA VAL A 163 9.52 6.63 10.21
C VAL A 163 10.05 5.93 11.46
N SER A 164 9.62 6.37 12.64
CA SER A 164 10.04 5.78 13.92
C SER A 164 9.52 4.34 14.09
N GLY A 165 8.40 3.99 13.45
CA GLY A 165 7.77 2.70 13.61
C GLY A 165 7.17 2.49 14.99
N GLU A 166 6.91 3.55 15.76
CA GLU A 166 6.27 3.47 17.07
C GLU A 166 4.77 3.19 16.92
N ALA A 167 4.25 2.28 17.75
CA ALA A 167 2.83 1.96 17.81
C ALA A 167 1.98 3.16 18.23
N MET A 168 0.91 3.40 17.47
CA MET A 168 -0.04 4.49 17.64
C MET A 168 -1.48 3.99 17.50
N GLY A 169 -2.44 4.85 17.82
CA GLY A 169 -3.85 4.53 17.67
C GLY A 169 -4.35 3.45 18.63
N ALA A 170 -5.44 2.80 18.25
CA ALA A 170 -6.10 1.81 19.09
C ALA A 170 -5.39 0.44 19.06
N LYS A 171 -5.42 -0.26 20.20
CA LYS A 171 -5.03 -1.67 20.31
C LYS A 171 -6.18 -2.58 19.85
N HIS A 172 -5.86 -3.84 19.64
CA HIS A 172 -6.76 -4.97 19.38
C HIS A 172 -7.63 -4.80 18.13
N GLN A 173 -7.03 -4.31 17.04
CA GLN A 173 -7.75 -4.13 15.79
C GLN A 173 -7.92 -5.45 15.03
N ALA A 174 -9.18 -5.81 14.79
CA ALA A 174 -9.55 -7.05 14.13
C ALA A 174 -8.98 -7.15 12.70
N TRP A 175 -8.91 -6.05 11.95
CA TRP A 175 -8.31 -6.05 10.60
C TRP A 175 -6.82 -6.37 10.62
N SER A 176 -6.10 -5.93 11.65
CA SER A 176 -4.64 -6.10 11.77
C SER A 176 -4.35 -7.54 12.12
N ALA A 177 -5.10 -8.10 13.08
CA ALA A 177 -5.03 -9.51 13.42
C ALA A 177 -5.43 -10.41 12.23
N GLY A 178 -6.55 -10.10 11.57
CA GLY A 178 -7.07 -10.89 10.44
C GLY A 178 -6.09 -10.95 9.28
N MET A 179 -5.55 -9.81 8.85
CA MET A 179 -4.59 -9.78 7.75
C MET A 179 -3.22 -10.35 8.12
N PHE A 180 -2.83 -10.30 9.39
CA PHE A 180 -1.66 -11.03 9.86
C PHE A 180 -1.84 -12.55 9.73
N LEU A 181 -2.97 -13.08 10.19
CA LEU A 181 -3.28 -14.51 10.06
C LEU A 181 -3.38 -14.93 8.59
N TYR A 182 -3.96 -14.09 7.74
CA TYR A 182 -3.99 -14.31 6.29
C TYR A 182 -2.57 -14.37 5.70
N ALA A 183 -1.70 -13.43 6.07
CA ALA A 183 -0.30 -13.43 5.64
C ALA A 183 0.47 -14.67 6.12
N VAL A 184 0.24 -15.12 7.36
CA VAL A 184 0.80 -16.38 7.88
C VAL A 184 0.33 -17.56 7.04
N HIS A 185 -0.97 -17.64 6.74
CA HIS A 185 -1.51 -18.68 5.88
C HIS A 185 -0.84 -18.67 4.51
N ALA A 186 -0.78 -17.50 3.85
CA ALA A 186 -0.20 -17.36 2.53
C ALA A 186 1.26 -17.79 2.47
N VAL A 187 2.09 -17.39 3.44
CA VAL A 187 3.49 -17.79 3.50
C VAL A 187 3.64 -19.31 3.71
N ARG A 188 2.77 -19.92 4.52
CA ARG A 188 2.80 -21.36 4.82
C ARG A 188 2.36 -22.21 3.62
N THR A 189 1.30 -21.82 2.94
CA THR A 189 0.71 -22.62 1.84
C THR A 189 1.29 -22.26 0.49
N GLY A 190 1.82 -21.04 0.33
CA GLY A 190 2.17 -20.48 -0.98
C GLY A 190 0.96 -19.97 -1.76
N CYS A 191 -0.23 -19.92 -1.15
CA CYS A 191 -1.49 -19.57 -1.82
C CYS A 191 -2.16 -18.35 -1.15
N THR A 192 -2.86 -17.54 -1.93
CA THR A 192 -3.61 -16.35 -1.46
C THR A 192 -5.10 -16.50 -1.78
N PRO A 193 -5.86 -17.29 -1.00
CA PRO A 193 -7.24 -17.60 -1.32
C PRO A 193 -8.15 -16.37 -1.24
N GLY A 194 -9.17 -16.32 -2.12
CA GLY A 194 -10.30 -15.39 -2.03
C GLY A 194 -10.04 -13.94 -2.45
N LEU A 195 -8.82 -13.59 -2.87
CA LEU A 195 -8.49 -12.23 -3.34
C LEU A 195 -8.32 -12.12 -4.86
N ALA A 196 -8.31 -13.25 -5.57
CA ALA A 196 -8.30 -13.35 -7.02
C ALA A 196 -9.38 -14.34 -7.50
N ALA A 197 -9.62 -14.37 -8.81
CA ALA A 197 -10.52 -15.34 -9.43
C ALA A 197 -9.88 -16.73 -9.45
N ASP A 198 -9.91 -17.42 -8.32
CA ASP A 198 -9.96 -18.89 -8.33
C ASP A 198 -11.43 -19.30 -8.42
N TYR A 199 -12.11 -18.89 -9.51
CA TYR A 199 -13.39 -19.47 -9.88
C TYR A 199 -13.10 -20.74 -10.71
N PRO A 200 -13.72 -21.88 -10.38
CA PRO A 200 -13.53 -23.14 -11.10
C PRO A 200 -13.88 -23.04 -12.59
#